data_AF-A0A9D6QVX8-F1
#
_entry.id   AF-A0A9D6QVX8-F1
#
_cell.length_a   1.000
_cell.length_b   1.000
_cell.length_c   1.000
_cell.angle_alpha   90.00
_cell.angle_beta   90.00
_cell.angle_gamma   90.00
#
_symmetry.space_group_name_H-M   'P 1'
#
loop_
_entity.id
_entity.type
_entity.pdbx_description
1 polymer ?
#
loop_
_entity_poly.entity_id
_entity_poly.type
_entity_poly.pdbx_seq_one_letter_code
_entity_poly.pdbx_strand_id
1 'polypeptide(L)'
;MKALEVGALLHDIGKLAVPEHLLTKPGRLTRREFNQIAIHPQVGAEILAAVKFPFPVAELVHSHHENWDGTGYPRGLVGSQIPLTARILSVVDCFDALISDRPYRPAFPLEKAVQMIELRSGATFDPKVVETLLEVLPEVQKGAAEADTGLSLQSPRAIDAIQTSMNAEELEDSAESPVSEMEFPASEPMRRLLDPRGSGLQV
;
A
#
# COMPACT_ATOMS: atom_id res chain seq x y z
N MET A 1 -10.34 0.01 12.89
CA MET A 1 -9.40 -1.13 12.92
C MET A 1 -9.61 -2.06 11.73
N LYS A 2 -10.72 -2.80 11.61
CA LYS A 2 -10.95 -3.74 10.49
C LYS A 2 -10.70 -3.21 9.07
N ALA A 3 -11.11 -1.98 8.76
CA ALA A 3 -10.83 -1.37 7.45
C ALA A 3 -9.33 -1.21 7.18
N LEU A 4 -8.56 -0.85 8.22
CA LEU A 4 -7.11 -0.69 8.12
C LEU A 4 -6.41 -2.05 7.96
N GLU A 5 -6.85 -3.08 8.68
CA GLU A 5 -6.32 -4.46 8.55
C GLU A 5 -6.53 -5.00 7.13
N VAL A 6 -7.77 -4.94 6.63
CA VAL A 6 -8.09 -5.42 5.28
C VAL A 6 -7.45 -4.52 4.22
N GLY A 7 -7.47 -3.20 4.44
CA GLY A 7 -6.86 -2.23 3.54
C GLY A 7 -5.35 -2.43 3.42
N ALA A 8 -4.65 -2.70 4.51
CA ALA A 8 -3.21 -2.98 4.48
C ALA A 8 -2.87 -4.20 3.62
N LEU A 9 -3.70 -5.25 3.65
CA LEU A 9 -3.52 -6.44 2.82
C LEU A 9 -3.85 -6.21 1.34
N LEU A 10 -4.80 -5.31 1.05
CA LEU A 10 -5.40 -5.19 -0.29
C LEU A 10 -5.11 -3.84 -0.99
N HIS A 11 -4.34 -2.95 -0.39
CA HIS A 11 -4.10 -1.60 -0.93
C HIS A 11 -3.55 -1.60 -2.36
N ASP A 12 -2.76 -2.60 -2.68
CA ASP A 12 -2.11 -2.77 -3.98
C ASP A 12 -2.88 -3.67 -4.97
N ILE A 13 -4.10 -4.13 -4.63
CA ILE A 13 -4.84 -5.07 -5.49
C ILE A 13 -5.10 -4.53 -6.90
N GLY A 14 -5.21 -3.20 -7.05
CA GLY A 14 -5.38 -2.57 -8.35
C GLY A 14 -4.17 -2.67 -9.28
N LYS A 15 -3.00 -3.11 -8.80
CA LYS A 15 -1.83 -3.38 -9.64
C LYS A 15 -2.09 -4.46 -10.69
N LEU A 16 -3.16 -5.25 -10.53
CA LEU A 16 -3.66 -6.18 -11.55
C LEU A 16 -3.97 -5.49 -12.90
N ALA A 17 -4.30 -4.21 -12.90
CA ALA A 17 -4.54 -3.43 -14.13
C ALA A 17 -3.27 -2.75 -14.67
N VAL A 18 -2.12 -2.91 -14.02
CA VAL A 18 -0.85 -2.30 -14.42
C VAL A 18 -0.03 -3.32 -15.21
N PRO A 19 0.46 -2.99 -16.42
CA PRO A 19 1.32 -3.89 -17.18
C PRO A 19 2.56 -4.34 -16.39
N GLU A 20 2.83 -5.65 -16.40
CA GLU A 20 3.94 -6.24 -15.63
C GLU A 20 5.31 -5.62 -15.95
N HIS A 21 5.55 -5.30 -17.22
CA HIS A 21 6.81 -4.66 -17.65
C HIS A 21 7.02 -3.25 -17.05
N LEU A 22 5.96 -2.57 -16.58
CA LEU A 22 6.06 -1.31 -15.84
C LEU A 22 6.35 -1.56 -14.36
N LEU A 23 5.72 -2.57 -13.76
CA LEU A 23 5.94 -2.96 -12.37
C LEU A 23 7.37 -3.47 -12.12
N THR A 24 7.96 -4.11 -13.13
CA THR A 24 9.30 -4.71 -13.08
C THR A 24 10.37 -3.85 -13.74
N LYS A 25 10.03 -2.64 -14.23
CA LYS A 25 10.95 -1.79 -14.97
C LYS A 25 12.14 -1.37 -14.09
N PRO A 26 13.39 -1.64 -14.50
CA PRO A 26 14.55 -1.10 -13.80
C PRO A 26 14.69 0.40 -14.05
N GLY A 27 15.01 1.15 -13.00
CA GLY A 27 15.23 2.60 -13.07
C GLY A 27 13.96 3.43 -12.98
N ARG A 28 14.02 4.67 -13.47
CA ARG A 28 12.93 5.65 -13.30
C ARG A 28 11.85 5.47 -14.37
N LEU A 29 10.60 5.59 -13.95
CA LEU A 29 9.45 5.69 -14.85
C LEU A 29 9.43 7.08 -15.50
N THR A 30 9.07 7.11 -16.77
CA THR A 30 8.66 8.35 -17.46
C THR A 30 7.31 8.80 -16.92
N ARG A 31 6.94 10.07 -17.15
CA ARG A 31 5.62 10.59 -16.74
C ARG A 31 4.45 9.75 -17.26
N ARG A 32 4.53 9.30 -18.52
CA ARG A 32 3.48 8.49 -19.15
C ARG A 32 3.38 7.10 -18.50
N GLU A 33 4.50 6.52 -18.12
CA GLU A 33 4.52 5.22 -17.45
C GLU A 33 4.03 5.35 -16.00
N PHE A 34 4.47 6.39 -15.29
CA PHE A 34 3.98 6.68 -13.94
C PHE A 34 2.45 6.84 -13.92
N ASN A 35 1.88 7.59 -14.87
CA ASN A 35 0.43 7.77 -14.98
C ASN A 35 -0.32 6.44 -15.15
N GLN A 36 0.28 5.44 -15.79
CA GLN A 36 -0.32 4.10 -15.91
C GLN A 36 -0.24 3.31 -14.62
N ILE A 37 0.81 3.49 -13.80
CA ILE A 37 0.88 2.87 -12.48
C ILE A 37 -0.06 3.57 -11.49
N ALA A 38 -0.18 4.89 -11.58
CA ALA A 38 -0.94 5.73 -10.66
C ALA A 38 -2.47 5.48 -10.71
N ILE A 39 -2.96 4.67 -11.65
CA ILE A 39 -4.37 4.26 -11.69
C ILE A 39 -4.71 3.21 -10.63
N HIS A 40 -3.72 2.48 -10.11
CA HIS A 40 -3.99 1.31 -9.26
C HIS A 40 -4.77 1.61 -7.97
N PRO A 41 -4.68 2.77 -7.30
CA PRO A 41 -5.52 3.04 -6.14
C PRO A 41 -6.99 3.12 -6.52
N GLN A 42 -7.27 3.74 -7.68
CA GLN A 42 -8.63 3.86 -8.18
C GLN A 42 -9.18 2.49 -8.63
N VAL A 43 -8.43 1.74 -9.43
CA VAL A 43 -8.83 0.38 -9.84
C VAL A 43 -9.02 -0.52 -8.62
N GLY A 44 -8.12 -0.45 -7.63
CA GLY A 44 -8.24 -1.22 -6.40
C GLY A 44 -9.50 -0.87 -5.62
N ALA A 45 -9.84 0.41 -5.52
CA ALA A 45 -11.08 0.86 -4.90
C ALA A 45 -12.32 0.36 -5.65
N GLU A 46 -12.32 0.36 -6.98
CA GLU A 46 -13.41 -0.16 -7.82
C GLU A 46 -13.61 -1.68 -7.64
N ILE A 47 -12.52 -2.46 -7.62
CA ILE A 47 -12.56 -3.90 -7.32
C ILE A 47 -13.16 -4.14 -5.94
N LEU A 48 -12.72 -3.38 -4.93
CA LEU A 48 -13.17 -3.56 -3.54
C LEU A 48 -14.59 -3.04 -3.32
N ALA A 49 -15.09 -2.11 -4.14
CA ALA A 49 -16.46 -1.64 -4.10
C ALA A 49 -17.48 -2.71 -4.53
N ALA A 50 -17.07 -3.69 -5.34
CA ALA A 50 -17.89 -4.85 -5.67
C ALA A 50 -18.11 -5.79 -4.46
N VAL A 51 -17.22 -5.72 -3.46
CA VAL A 51 -17.32 -6.49 -2.22
C VAL A 51 -18.02 -5.65 -1.15
N LYS A 52 -19.11 -6.17 -0.59
CA LYS A 52 -19.90 -5.48 0.45
C LYS A 52 -19.23 -5.57 1.83
N PHE A 53 -18.05 -4.96 1.99
CA PHE A 53 -17.43 -4.83 3.30
C PHE A 53 -18.28 -3.93 4.21
N PRO A 54 -18.46 -4.26 5.50
CA PRO A 54 -19.21 -3.42 6.44
C PRO A 54 -18.41 -2.17 6.89
N PHE A 55 -17.27 -1.88 6.27
CA PHE A 55 -16.36 -0.80 6.63
C PHE A 55 -15.65 -0.27 5.37
N PRO A 56 -15.15 0.99 5.39
CA PRO A 56 -14.78 1.71 4.16
C PRO A 56 -13.38 1.34 3.63
N VAL A 57 -13.19 0.10 3.17
CA VAL A 57 -11.91 -0.36 2.59
C VAL A 57 -11.62 0.34 1.26
N ALA A 58 -12.62 0.46 0.38
CA ALA A 58 -12.43 1.07 -0.94
C ALA A 58 -11.92 2.51 -0.83
N GLU A 59 -12.47 3.30 0.09
CA GLU A 59 -12.03 4.69 0.32
C GLU A 59 -10.60 4.77 0.87
N LEU A 60 -10.21 3.84 1.73
CA LEU A 60 -8.83 3.73 2.22
C LEU A 60 -7.86 3.43 1.06
N VAL A 61 -8.18 2.40 0.27
CA VAL A 61 -7.35 1.98 -0.87
C VAL A 61 -7.30 3.06 -1.94
N HIS A 62 -8.38 3.80 -2.19
CA HIS A 62 -8.36 4.89 -3.15
C HIS A 62 -7.37 6.00 -2.75
N SER A 63 -7.19 6.23 -1.45
CA SER A 63 -6.47 7.39 -0.94
C SER A 63 -5.11 7.11 -0.32
N HIS A 64 -4.59 5.87 -0.37
CA HIS A 64 -3.33 5.52 0.28
C HIS A 64 -2.07 6.17 -0.35
N HIS A 65 -2.21 6.77 -1.54
CA HIS A 65 -1.17 7.57 -2.20
C HIS A 65 -1.44 9.08 -2.22
N GLU A 66 -2.42 9.54 -1.44
CA GLU A 66 -2.59 10.97 -1.19
C GLU A 66 -1.48 11.47 -0.25
N ASN A 67 -0.93 12.64 -0.58
CA ASN A 67 0.07 13.32 0.26
C ASN A 67 -0.62 14.37 1.11
N TRP A 68 -0.15 14.54 2.34
CA TRP A 68 -0.70 15.52 3.29
C TRP A 68 -0.80 16.94 2.71
N ASP A 69 0.15 17.35 1.88
CA ASP A 69 0.21 18.66 1.22
C ASP A 69 -0.64 18.79 -0.07
N GLY A 70 -1.31 17.73 -0.50
CA GLY A 70 -2.11 17.70 -1.73
C GLY A 70 -1.35 17.37 -3.01
N THR A 71 -0.05 17.08 -2.94
CA THR A 71 0.75 16.69 -4.13
C THR A 71 0.57 15.22 -4.53
N GLY A 72 -0.22 14.47 -3.77
CA GLY A 72 -0.48 13.06 -4.01
C GLY A 72 -1.52 12.81 -5.11
N TYR A 73 -1.98 11.57 -5.20
CA TYR A 73 -2.91 11.10 -6.21
C TYR A 73 -3.83 10.02 -5.63
N PRO A 74 -4.98 9.73 -6.27
CA PRO A 74 -5.46 10.27 -7.55
C PRO A 74 -6.26 11.57 -7.46
N ARG A 75 -6.74 11.98 -6.28
CA ARG A 75 -7.66 13.12 -6.14
C ARG A 75 -6.97 14.40 -5.67
N GLY A 76 -5.75 14.33 -5.14
CA GLY A 76 -5.03 15.51 -4.63
C GLY A 76 -5.68 16.05 -3.36
N LEU A 77 -6.10 15.15 -2.48
CA LEU A 77 -6.72 15.50 -1.20
C LEU A 77 -5.68 16.14 -0.28
N VAL A 78 -6.11 17.14 0.50
CA VAL A 78 -5.21 17.88 1.40
C VAL A 78 -5.57 17.62 2.85
N GLY A 79 -4.55 17.35 3.67
CA GLY A 79 -4.66 17.27 5.12
C GLY A 79 -5.74 16.29 5.57
N SER A 80 -6.69 16.79 6.37
CA SER A 80 -7.77 15.98 6.94
C SER A 80 -8.84 15.54 5.95
N GLN A 81 -8.79 15.97 4.69
CA GLN A 81 -9.63 15.40 3.62
C GLN A 81 -9.24 13.94 3.34
N ILE A 82 -7.98 13.57 3.61
CA ILE A 82 -7.50 12.21 3.49
C ILE A 82 -8.05 11.39 4.67
N PRO A 83 -8.71 10.24 4.42
CA PRO A 83 -9.16 9.34 5.48
C PRO A 83 -8.03 9.02 6.45
N LEU A 84 -8.30 9.03 7.75
CA LEU A 84 -7.26 8.76 8.77
C LEU A 84 -6.59 7.40 8.53
N THR A 85 -7.35 6.39 8.11
CA THR A 85 -6.81 5.07 7.80
C THR A 85 -5.85 5.07 6.61
N ALA A 86 -6.09 5.91 5.60
CA ALA A 86 -5.18 6.08 4.47
C ALA A 86 -3.90 6.83 4.88
N ARG A 87 -4.03 7.83 5.77
CA ARG A 87 -2.86 8.54 6.35
C ARG A 87 -1.99 7.62 7.19
N ILE A 88 -2.59 6.71 7.95
CA ILE A 88 -1.85 5.68 8.70
C ILE A 88 -1.17 4.72 7.74
N LEU A 89 -1.92 4.18 6.77
CA LEU A 89 -1.38 3.22 5.83
C LEU A 89 -0.21 3.80 5.02
N SER A 90 -0.31 5.05 4.54
CA SER A 90 0.74 5.64 3.71
C SER A 90 2.09 5.76 4.43
N VAL A 91 2.06 6.07 5.74
CA VAL A 91 3.26 6.11 6.58
C VAL A 91 3.81 4.71 6.80
N VAL A 92 2.94 3.74 7.15
CA VAL A 92 3.35 2.36 7.46
C VAL A 92 3.88 1.64 6.21
N ASP A 93 3.22 1.78 5.07
CA ASP A 93 3.66 1.21 3.79
C ASP A 93 5.04 1.74 3.40
N CYS A 94 5.24 3.07 3.51
CA CYS A 94 6.56 3.64 3.25
C CYS A 94 7.61 3.16 4.26
N PHE A 95 7.26 3.05 5.54
CA PHE A 95 8.19 2.62 6.57
C PHE A 95 8.63 1.16 6.36
N ASP A 96 7.68 0.25 6.16
CA ASP A 96 7.95 -1.16 5.82
C ASP A 96 8.80 -1.25 4.54
N ALA A 97 8.42 -0.48 3.52
CA ALA A 97 9.17 -0.39 2.29
C ALA A 97 10.62 0.06 2.48
N LEU A 98 10.97 0.83 3.52
CA LEU A 98 12.33 1.29 3.82
C LEU A 98 13.14 0.24 4.59
N ILE A 99 12.53 -0.46 5.54
CA ILE A 99 13.21 -1.41 6.42
C ILE A 99 13.22 -2.85 5.89
N SER A 100 12.52 -3.11 4.78
CA SER A 100 12.50 -4.41 4.11
C SER A 100 13.48 -4.48 2.94
N ASP A 101 14.09 -5.65 2.75
CA ASP A 101 14.91 -5.95 1.58
C ASP A 101 14.07 -5.96 0.30
N ARG A 102 14.61 -5.40 -0.78
CA ARG A 102 13.99 -5.40 -2.10
C ARG A 102 14.99 -5.91 -3.14
N PRO A 103 14.53 -6.47 -4.28
CA PRO A 103 15.40 -7.09 -5.29
C PRO A 103 16.58 -6.22 -5.76
N TYR A 104 16.47 -4.90 -5.66
CA TYR A 104 17.49 -3.94 -6.11
C TYR A 104 17.99 -3.00 -5.01
N ARG A 105 17.59 -3.21 -3.75
CA ARG A 105 17.97 -2.34 -2.64
C ARG A 105 17.87 -3.09 -1.30
N PRO A 106 18.95 -3.19 -0.51
CA PRO A 106 18.84 -3.71 0.84
C PRO A 106 17.93 -2.84 1.70
N ALA A 107 17.45 -3.41 2.80
CA ALA A 107 16.84 -2.67 3.89
C ALA A 107 17.75 -1.52 4.36
N PHE A 108 17.16 -0.38 4.66
CA PHE A 108 17.86 0.70 5.34
C PHE A 108 18.02 0.39 6.83
N PRO A 109 19.10 0.86 7.49
CA PRO A 109 19.14 0.93 8.93
C PRO A 109 17.92 1.68 9.46
N LEU A 110 17.37 1.22 10.58
CA LEU A 110 16.18 1.80 11.18
C LEU A 110 16.31 3.32 11.38
N GLU A 111 17.43 3.78 11.91
CA GLU A 111 17.68 5.20 12.19
C GLU A 111 17.60 6.02 10.91
N LYS A 112 18.04 5.45 9.78
CA LYS A 112 17.93 6.08 8.48
C LYS A 112 16.49 6.11 7.99
N ALA A 113 15.74 5.03 8.16
CA ALA A 113 14.32 4.98 7.81
C ALA A 113 13.51 6.00 8.61
N VAL A 114 13.74 6.11 9.92
CA VAL A 114 13.13 7.12 10.80
C VAL A 114 13.40 8.54 10.30
N GLN A 115 14.67 8.89 10.05
CA GLN A 115 15.03 10.21 9.51
C GLN A 115 14.33 10.52 8.18
N MET A 116 14.17 9.52 7.31
CA MET A 116 13.49 9.69 6.03
C MET A 116 11.97 9.91 6.19
N ILE A 117 11.34 9.26 7.16
CA ILE A 117 9.92 9.48 7.50
C ILE A 117 9.74 10.88 8.12
N GLU A 118 10.58 11.26 9.08
CA GLU A 118 10.55 12.58 9.73
C GLU A 118 10.68 13.73 8.72
N LEU A 119 11.61 13.61 7.77
CA LEU A 119 11.83 14.62 6.73
C LEU A 119 10.59 14.85 5.84
N ARG A 120 9.70 13.86 5.74
CA ARG A 120 8.48 13.89 4.92
C ARG A 120 7.23 14.28 5.72
N SER A 121 7.37 14.49 7.03
CA SER A 121 6.30 14.96 7.92
C SER A 121 5.80 16.34 7.49
N GLY A 122 4.49 16.49 7.35
CA GLY A 122 3.84 17.73 6.92
C GLY A 122 3.87 18.01 5.42
N ALA A 123 4.58 17.18 4.63
CA ALA A 123 4.55 17.21 3.18
C ALA A 123 3.84 15.97 2.62
N THR A 124 4.49 14.81 2.71
CA THR A 124 3.89 13.52 2.30
C THR A 124 2.98 12.99 3.39
N PHE A 125 3.42 13.06 4.64
CA PHE A 125 2.79 12.37 5.75
C PHE A 125 2.11 13.31 6.72
N ASP A 126 1.02 12.84 7.33
CA ASP A 126 0.38 13.53 8.45
C ASP A 126 1.36 13.61 9.64
N PRO A 127 1.70 14.82 10.13
CA PRO A 127 2.63 14.98 11.25
C PRO A 127 2.23 14.21 12.50
N LYS A 128 0.93 14.09 12.79
CA LYS A 128 0.45 13.37 13.97
C LYS A 128 0.65 11.86 13.84
N VAL A 129 0.47 11.33 12.63
CA VAL A 129 0.69 9.90 12.37
C VAL A 129 2.19 9.57 12.47
N VAL A 130 3.05 10.46 11.96
CA VAL A 130 4.51 10.31 12.10
C VAL A 130 4.90 10.33 13.57
N GLU A 131 4.43 11.30 14.34
CA GLU A 131 4.67 11.39 15.79
C GLU A 131 4.25 10.09 16.51
N THR A 132 3.03 9.61 16.29
CA THR A 132 2.54 8.36 16.88
C THR A 132 3.35 7.15 16.44
N LEU A 133 3.77 7.05 15.18
CA LEU A 133 4.64 5.94 14.73
C LEU A 133 5.94 5.91 15.54
N LEU A 134 6.59 7.06 15.72
CA LEU A 134 7.86 7.15 16.43
C LEU A 134 7.72 6.83 17.92
N GLU A 135 6.59 7.19 18.53
CA GLU A 135 6.28 6.84 19.92
C GLU A 135 6.13 5.32 20.12
N VAL A 136 5.45 4.62 19.20
CA VAL A 136 5.19 3.17 19.33
C VAL A 136 6.32 2.30 18.80
N LEU A 137 7.22 2.85 18.00
CA LEU A 137 8.29 2.11 17.32
C LEU A 137 9.15 1.24 18.28
N PRO A 138 9.58 1.74 19.46
CA PRO A 138 10.36 0.93 20.40
C PRO A 138 9.62 -0.32 20.91
N GLU A 139 8.28 -0.29 20.98
CA GLU A 139 7.47 -1.44 21.39
C GLU A 139 7.32 -2.45 20.25
N VAL A 140 7.09 -1.95 19.02
CA VAL A 140 7.01 -2.79 17.81
C VAL A 140 8.32 -3.57 17.61
N GLN A 141 9.48 -2.96 17.90
CA GLN A 141 10.76 -3.63 17.82
C GLN A 141 10.93 -4.77 18.81
N LYS A 142 10.45 -4.61 20.04
CA LYS A 142 10.49 -5.67 21.06
C LYS A 142 9.59 -6.83 20.65
N GLY A 143 8.38 -6.53 20.18
CA GLY A 143 7.45 -7.56 19.71
C GLY A 143 7.95 -8.33 18.48
N ALA A 144 8.63 -7.66 17.54
CA ALA A 144 9.22 -8.32 16.37
C ALA A 144 10.42 -9.22 16.75
N ALA A 145 11.28 -8.78 17.67
CA ALA A 145 12.39 -9.60 18.17
C ALA A 145 11.90 -10.83 18.96
N GLU A 146 10.78 -10.72 19.65
CA GLU A 146 10.12 -11.83 20.34
C GLU A 146 9.43 -12.79 19.35
N ALA A 147 8.79 -12.27 18.29
CA ALA A 147 8.15 -13.09 17.24
C ALA A 147 9.16 -13.83 16.34
N ASP A 148 10.35 -13.26 16.09
CA ASP A 148 11.41 -13.89 15.29
C ASP A 148 12.08 -15.08 16.03
N THR A 149 11.87 -15.22 17.35
CA THR A 149 12.25 -16.44 18.08
C THR A 149 11.27 -17.60 17.94
N GLY A 150 10.19 -17.44 17.16
CA GLY A 150 9.10 -18.41 17.19
C GLY A 150 8.15 -18.43 15.99
N LEU A 151 8.61 -18.25 14.74
CA LEU A 151 7.88 -18.77 13.57
C LEU A 151 8.76 -18.86 12.30
N SER A 152 9.65 -19.86 12.26
CA SER A 152 10.29 -20.25 10.99
C SER A 152 9.29 -21.01 10.12
N LEU A 153 8.80 -20.36 9.05
CA LEU A 153 7.99 -20.98 7.99
C LEU A 153 8.80 -21.95 7.09
N GLN A 154 10.01 -22.36 7.50
CA GLN A 154 10.83 -23.33 6.77
C GLN A 154 10.86 -24.73 7.40
N SER A 155 10.04 -25.03 8.42
CA SER A 155 9.94 -26.41 8.92
C SER A 155 8.82 -27.18 8.19
N PRO A 156 9.11 -28.37 7.60
CA PRO A 156 8.10 -29.22 6.95
C PRO A 156 6.93 -29.64 7.84
N ARG A 157 6.99 -29.39 9.16
CA ARG A 157 6.00 -29.82 10.15
C ARG A 157 4.76 -28.93 10.23
N ALA A 158 4.81 -27.69 9.72
CA ALA A 158 3.65 -26.78 9.76
C ALA A 158 2.60 -27.12 8.69
N ILE A 159 3.03 -27.63 7.53
CA ILE A 159 2.14 -27.99 6.42
C ILE A 159 1.32 -29.24 6.78
N ASP A 160 1.92 -30.23 7.44
CA ASP A 160 1.24 -31.45 7.89
C ASP A 160 0.14 -31.18 8.94
N ALA A 161 0.34 -30.17 9.81
CA ALA A 161 -0.63 -29.80 10.84
C ALA A 161 -1.89 -29.12 10.25
N ILE A 162 -1.73 -28.38 9.14
CA ILE A 162 -2.84 -27.71 8.44
C ILE A 162 -3.61 -28.73 7.59
N GLN A 163 -2.93 -29.66 6.92
CA GLN A 163 -3.58 -30.71 6.11
C GLN A 163 -4.38 -31.71 6.96
N THR A 164 -3.95 -31.99 8.19
CA THR A 164 -4.66 -32.94 9.08
C THR A 164 -5.94 -32.35 9.67
N SER A 165 -6.10 -31.02 9.67
CA SER A 165 -7.27 -30.34 10.28
C SER A 165 -8.37 -29.94 9.28
N MET A 166 -8.19 -30.17 7.98
CA MET A 166 -9.13 -29.71 6.94
C MET A 166 -9.80 -30.80 6.09
N ASN A 167 -9.60 -32.09 6.40
CA ASN A 167 -10.27 -33.21 5.71
C ASN A 167 -11.47 -33.78 6.51
N ALA A 168 -12.40 -32.91 6.91
CA ALA A 168 -13.72 -33.34 7.33
C ALA A 168 -14.73 -32.19 7.14
N GLU A 169 -15.15 -31.97 5.91
CA GLU A 169 -16.55 -31.81 5.50
C GLU A 169 -16.59 -31.34 4.04
N GLU A 170 -17.26 -32.15 3.23
CA GLU A 170 -17.34 -32.10 1.78
C GLU A 170 -18.77 -31.65 1.39
N LEU A 171 -18.88 -30.99 0.23
CA LEU A 171 -19.98 -31.04 -0.77
C LEU A 171 -20.70 -29.72 -1.12
N GLU A 172 -20.46 -29.30 -2.39
CA GLU A 172 -21.37 -28.87 -3.49
C GLU A 172 -22.34 -27.68 -3.23
N ASP A 173 -22.60 -26.73 -4.15
CA ASP A 173 -22.95 -26.87 -5.57
C ASP A 173 -22.89 -25.49 -6.31
N SER A 174 -22.64 -25.57 -7.61
CA SER A 174 -22.84 -24.68 -8.79
C SER A 174 -23.21 -23.18 -8.70
N ALA A 175 -22.57 -22.37 -9.56
CA ALA A 175 -23.15 -21.89 -10.84
C ALA A 175 -22.32 -20.76 -11.51
N GLU A 176 -22.05 -20.92 -12.81
CA GLU A 176 -21.40 -19.95 -13.71
C GLU A 176 -22.39 -18.87 -14.25
N SER A 177 -21.89 -17.64 -14.52
CA SER A 177 -22.32 -16.78 -15.64
C SER A 177 -21.47 -15.50 -15.79
N PRO A 178 -21.44 -14.85 -16.97
CA PRO A 178 -20.23 -14.24 -17.53
C PRO A 178 -20.10 -12.73 -17.26
N VAL A 179 -18.84 -12.29 -17.24
CA VAL A 179 -18.43 -10.89 -17.12
C VAL A 179 -18.72 -10.15 -18.44
N SER A 180 -19.54 -9.10 -18.39
CA SER A 180 -19.70 -8.15 -19.50
C SER A 180 -18.60 -7.09 -19.45
N GLU A 181 -17.97 -6.84 -20.59
CA GLU A 181 -16.99 -5.77 -20.81
C GLU A 181 -17.57 -4.40 -20.39
N MET A 182 -16.83 -3.68 -19.55
CA MET A 182 -17.17 -2.32 -19.11
C MET A 182 -16.13 -1.36 -19.67
N GLU A 183 -16.54 -0.50 -20.61
CA GLU A 183 -15.70 0.56 -21.18
C GLU A 183 -15.48 1.69 -20.16
N PHE A 184 -14.23 2.11 -19.99
CA PHE A 184 -13.84 3.21 -19.11
C PHE A 184 -13.70 4.53 -19.88
N PRO A 185 -14.43 5.61 -19.52
CA PRO A 185 -14.18 6.94 -20.07
C PRO A 185 -12.97 7.60 -19.42
N ALA A 186 -12.05 8.12 -20.24
CA ALA A 186 -10.90 8.89 -19.80
C ALA A 186 -11.32 10.26 -19.25
N SER A 187 -10.85 10.62 -18.05
CA SER A 187 -10.88 12.00 -17.55
C SER A 187 -9.48 12.57 -17.39
N GLU A 188 -9.23 13.70 -18.06
CA GLU A 188 -7.98 14.49 -18.08
C GLU A 188 -7.55 15.00 -16.69
N PRO A 189 -6.28 14.82 -16.28
CA PRO A 189 -5.76 15.36 -15.01
C PRO A 189 -4.65 16.42 -15.16
N MET A 190 -4.42 17.11 -14.05
CA MET A 190 -3.10 17.57 -13.57
C MET A 190 -2.31 18.60 -14.37
N ARG A 191 -2.44 19.88 -13.96
CA ARG A 191 -1.59 20.98 -14.45
C ARG A 191 -0.32 21.28 -13.66
N ARG A 192 0.03 20.63 -12.53
CA ARG A 192 1.22 21.06 -11.73
C ARG A 192 1.92 19.96 -10.91
N LEU A 193 2.30 18.83 -11.52
CA LEU A 193 3.18 17.84 -10.85
C LEU A 193 4.59 17.74 -11.43
N LEU A 194 5.04 18.72 -12.22
CA LEU A 194 6.44 18.82 -12.66
C LEU A 194 6.77 20.29 -12.94
N ASP A 195 7.17 21.06 -11.91
CA ASP A 195 7.96 22.27 -12.16
C ASP A 195 9.38 21.82 -12.56
N PRO A 196 9.88 22.15 -13.76
CA PRO A 196 11.25 21.82 -14.17
C PRO A 196 12.33 22.62 -13.43
N ARG A 197 11.96 23.48 -12.47
CA ARG A 197 12.89 24.37 -11.73
C ARG A 197 12.71 24.22 -10.22
N GLY A 198 13.27 23.16 -9.65
CA GLY A 198 13.32 23.03 -8.19
C GLY A 198 14.24 21.89 -7.73
N SER A 199 15.50 22.24 -7.48
CA SER A 199 16.52 21.50 -6.71
C SER A 199 16.60 19.98 -6.91
N GLY A 200 17.63 19.56 -7.64
CA GLY A 200 18.09 18.17 -7.58
C GLY A 200 18.48 17.79 -6.15
N LEU A 201 18.01 16.61 -5.73
CA LEU A 201 18.71 15.79 -4.75
C LEU A 201 18.79 14.38 -5.33
N GLN A 202 20.02 13.97 -5.62
CA GLN A 202 20.37 12.57 -5.86
C GLN A 202 20.45 11.87 -4.49
N VAL A 203 19.89 10.66 -4.45
CA VAL A 203 20.00 9.59 -3.43
C VAL A 203 19.36 9.86 -2.07
#